data_AF-A0A933TDB6-F1
#
_entry.id   AF-A0A933TDB6-F1
#
_cell.length_a   1.000
_cell.length_b   1.000
_cell.length_c   1.000
_cell.angle_alpha   90.00
_cell.angle_beta   90.00
_cell.angle_gamma   90.00
#
_symmetry.space_group_name_H-M   'P 1'
#
loop_
_entity.id
_entity.type
_entity.pdbx_description
1 polymer ?
#
loop_
_entity_poly.entity_id
_entity_poly.type
_entity_poly.pdbx_seq_one_letter_code
_entity_poly.pdbx_strand_id
1 'polypeptide(L)'
;KLTVLTAASGDEVAGSLDAQRHGLFTYYLLKGLDGAADPEGRGHVTVGDLHGYVRKNVLRAAHRQNREQNPVLRAPDQRLKLY
;
A
#
# COMPACT_ATOMS: atom_id res chain seq x y z
N LYS A 1 12.97 -1.32 16.19
CA LYS A 1 11.70 -2.01 15.81
C LYS A 1 11.66 -2.06 14.29
N LEU A 2 11.31 -3.19 13.69
CA LEU A 2 11.22 -3.37 12.24
C LEU A 2 9.74 -3.37 11.82
N THR A 3 9.41 -2.63 10.76
CA THR A 3 8.09 -2.61 10.12
C THR A 3 8.25 -3.12 8.70
N VAL A 4 7.45 -4.09 8.29
CA VAL A 4 7.52 -4.68 6.95
C VAL A 4 6.16 -4.52 6.25
N LEU A 5 6.18 -3.89 5.07
CA LEU A 5 5.05 -3.85 4.13
C LEU A 5 5.40 -4.68 2.90
N THR A 6 4.59 -5.67 2.56
CA THR A 6 4.80 -6.52 1.38
C THR A 6 3.75 -6.28 0.31
N ALA A 7 4.16 -6.41 -0.96
CA ALA A 7 3.34 -6.12 -2.12
C ALA A 7 2.16 -7.07 -2.32
N ALA A 8 2.30 -8.29 -1.81
CA ALA A 8 1.33 -9.36 -1.89
C ALA A 8 1.53 -10.32 -0.71
N SER A 9 0.56 -11.20 -0.48
CA SER A 9 0.73 -12.35 0.41
C SER A 9 1.55 -13.46 -0.26
N GLY A 10 1.95 -14.49 0.50
CA GLY A 10 2.89 -15.53 0.03
C GLY A 10 2.43 -16.33 -1.20
N ASP A 11 1.13 -16.39 -1.44
CA ASP A 11 0.50 -17.17 -2.52
C ASP A 11 0.06 -16.29 -3.72
N GLU A 12 0.40 -14.99 -3.73
CA GLU A 12 -0.09 -14.02 -4.71
C GLU A 12 1.04 -13.40 -5.54
N VAL A 13 0.79 -13.20 -6.84
CA VAL A 13 1.75 -12.57 -7.76
C VAL A 13 1.61 -11.04 -7.73
N ALA A 14 2.65 -10.33 -7.31
CA ALA A 14 2.72 -8.88 -7.41
C ALA A 14 2.67 -8.44 -8.90
N GLY A 15 1.63 -7.67 -9.28
CA GLY A 15 1.47 -7.23 -10.68
C GLY A 15 2.34 -6.03 -11.05
N SER A 16 2.93 -6.08 -12.26
CA SER A 16 3.54 -4.94 -12.95
C SER A 16 2.47 -4.10 -13.68
N LEU A 17 2.60 -2.77 -13.63
CA LEU A 17 1.88 -1.86 -14.53
C LEU A 17 2.88 -1.33 -15.56
N ASP A 18 2.81 -1.84 -16.79
CA ASP A 18 3.78 -1.48 -17.84
C ASP A 18 3.75 0.01 -18.21
N ALA A 19 2.66 0.72 -17.92
CA ALA A 19 2.52 2.15 -18.19
C ALA A 19 3.29 3.08 -17.21
N GLN A 20 3.81 2.60 -16.07
CA GLN A 20 4.48 3.44 -15.06
C GLN A 20 5.82 2.88 -14.52
N ARG A 21 6.40 1.85 -15.16
CA ARG A 21 7.67 1.19 -14.76
C ARG A 21 7.71 0.60 -13.33
N HIS A 22 6.62 0.62 -12.58
CA HIS A 22 6.53 0.04 -11.23
C HIS A 22 5.18 -0.67 -11.01
N GLY A 23 5.16 -1.68 -10.14
CA GLY A 23 3.97 -2.48 -9.85
C GLY A 23 2.87 -1.72 -9.10
N LEU A 24 1.66 -2.30 -9.05
CA LEU A 24 0.47 -1.71 -8.41
C LEU A 24 0.73 -1.30 -6.95
N PHE A 25 1.43 -2.15 -6.22
CA PHE A 25 1.81 -1.88 -4.84
C PHE A 25 2.70 -0.63 -4.73
N THR A 26 3.80 -0.59 -5.47
CA THR A 26 4.75 0.54 -5.43
C THR A 26 4.07 1.85 -5.80
N TYR A 27 3.20 1.84 -6.82
CA TYR A 27 2.43 3.02 -7.20
C TYR A 27 1.60 3.58 -6.05
N TYR A 28 0.77 2.74 -5.42
CA TYR A 28 -0.09 3.19 -4.33
C TYR A 28 0.67 3.43 -3.03
N LEU A 29 1.82 2.78 -2.82
CA LEU A 29 2.69 3.07 -1.70
C LEU A 29 3.25 4.49 -1.81
N LEU A 30 3.84 4.84 -2.95
CA LEU A 30 4.38 6.17 -3.19
C LEU A 30 3.30 7.24 -3.14
N LYS A 31 2.14 7.00 -3.77
CA LYS A 31 1.02 7.93 -3.71
C LYS A 31 0.48 8.15 -2.29
N GLY A 32 0.46 7.10 -1.46
CA GLY A 32 0.05 7.20 -0.06
C GLY A 32 1.03 8.04 0.76
N LEU A 33 2.34 7.84 0.55
CA LEU A 33 3.40 8.62 1.18
C LEU A 33 3.42 10.08 0.72
N ASP A 34 3.01 10.36 -0.52
CA ASP A 34 2.82 11.70 -1.09
C ASP A 34 1.56 12.41 -0.55
N GLY A 35 0.95 11.87 0.51
CA GLY A 35 -0.17 12.49 1.23
C GLY A 35 -1.54 11.90 0.92
N ALA A 36 -1.69 11.00 -0.05
CA ALA A 36 -3.00 10.43 -0.36
C ALA A 36 -3.54 9.47 0.74
N ALA A 37 -2.68 9.04 1.66
CA ALA A 37 -3.07 8.28 2.85
C ALA A 37 -3.45 9.18 4.05
N ASP A 38 -3.47 10.51 3.91
CA ASP A 38 -3.90 11.48 4.91
C ASP A 38 -5.16 12.25 4.46
N PRO A 39 -6.33 11.60 4.35
CA PRO A 39 -7.54 12.25 3.87
C PRO A 39 -8.08 13.35 4.81
N GLU A 40 -7.60 13.37 6.06
CA GLU A 40 -8.00 14.34 7.08
C GLU A 40 -7.04 15.53 7.17
N GLY A 41 -5.94 15.54 6.40
CA GLY A 41 -4.99 16.65 6.34
C GLY A 41 -4.25 16.89 7.66
N ARG A 42 -3.90 15.83 8.40
CA ARG A 42 -3.18 15.89 9.66
C ARG A 42 -1.68 16.20 9.51
N GLY A 43 -1.17 16.24 8.28
CA GLY A 43 0.24 16.46 7.95
C GLY A 43 1.13 15.27 8.29
N HIS A 44 0.53 14.09 8.53
CA HIS A 44 1.24 12.84 8.78
C HIS A 44 0.31 11.65 8.55
N VAL A 45 0.90 10.51 8.22
CA VAL A 45 0.17 9.23 8.10
C VAL A 45 0.72 8.24 9.10
N THR A 46 -0.12 7.37 9.64
CA THR A 46 0.39 6.23 10.40
C THR A 46 0.71 5.06 9.47
N VAL A 47 1.51 4.10 9.94
CA VAL A 47 1.74 2.84 9.22
C VAL A 47 0.41 2.12 8.91
N GLY A 48 -0.57 2.20 9.83
CA GLY A 48 -1.92 1.68 9.62
C GLY A 48 -2.68 2.41 8.51
N ASP A 49 -2.62 3.75 8.49
CA ASP A 49 -3.27 4.56 7.45
C ASP A 49 -2.69 4.23 6.07
N LEU A 50 -1.36 4.17 5.98
CA LEU A 50 -0.66 3.85 4.75
C LEU A 50 -1.01 2.45 4.25
N HIS A 51 -1.02 1.44 5.14
CA HIS A 51 -1.44 0.08 4.75
C HIS A 51 -2.90 0.04 4.31
N GLY A 52 -3.81 0.71 5.03
CA GLY A 52 -5.22 0.79 4.67
C GLY A 52 -5.43 1.41 3.29
N TYR A 53 -4.72 2.51 3.00
CA TYR A 53 -4.73 3.15 1.68
C TYR A 53 -4.20 2.20 0.60
N VAL A 54 -3.00 1.64 0.79
CA VAL A 54 -2.34 0.79 -0.19
C VAL A 54 -3.20 -0.43 -0.49
N ARG A 55 -3.64 -1.15 0.55
CA ARG A 55 -4.45 -2.35 0.41
C ARG A 55 -5.74 -2.07 -0.37
N LYS A 56 -6.50 -1.06 0.04
CA LYS A 56 -7.79 -0.68 -0.59
C LYS A 56 -7.62 -0.37 -2.09
N ASN A 57 -6.54 0.28 -2.47
CA ASN A 57 -6.33 0.68 -3.85
C ASN A 57 -5.75 -0.44 -4.72
N VAL A 58 -4.79 -1.21 -4.19
CA VAL A 58 -4.20 -2.35 -4.88
C VAL A 58 -5.26 -3.41 -5.19
N LEU A 59 -6.11 -3.79 -4.21
CA LEU A 59 -7.20 -4.74 -4.45
C LEU A 59 -8.14 -4.28 -5.56
N ARG A 60 -8.60 -3.03 -5.51
CA ARG A 60 -9.49 -2.49 -6.55
C ARG A 60 -8.84 -2.47 -7.92
N ALA A 61 -7.56 -2.15 -8.00
CA ALA A 61 -6.85 -2.10 -9.27
C ALA A 61 -6.54 -3.50 -9.84
N ALA A 62 -6.16 -4.45 -8.97
CA ALA A 62 -5.94 -5.84 -9.34
C ALA A 62 -7.25 -6.49 -9.84
N HIS A 63 -8.37 -6.28 -9.14
CA HIS A 63 -9.68 -6.78 -9.57
C HIS A 63 -10.07 -6.27 -10.96
N ARG A 64 -9.79 -5.00 -11.29
CA ARG A 64 -10.03 -4.45 -12.64
C ARG A 64 -9.20 -5.12 -13.74
N GLN A 65 -8.11 -5.80 -13.37
CA GLN A 65 -7.25 -6.55 -14.27
C GLN A 65 -7.54 -8.06 -14.22
N ASN A 66 -8.61 -8.50 -13.56
CA ASN A 66 -8.91 -9.91 -13.29
C ASN A 66 -7.78 -10.63 -12.54
N ARG A 67 -7.11 -9.92 -11.62
CA ARG A 67 -6.03 -10.43 -10.78
C ARG A 67 -6.37 -10.26 -9.30
N GLU A 68 -5.71 -11.06 -8.46
CA GLU A 68 -5.71 -10.87 -7.01
C GLU A 68 -4.35 -10.35 -6.55
N GLN A 69 -4.37 -9.34 -5.67
CA GLN A 69 -3.18 -8.83 -5.02
C GLN A 69 -3.60 -8.17 -3.70
N ASN A 70 -3.15 -8.72 -2.58
CA ASN A 70 -3.53 -8.26 -1.24
C ASN A 70 -2.29 -7.88 -0.42
N PRO A 71 -1.92 -6.59 -0.38
CA PRO A 71 -0.81 -6.09 0.42
C PRO A 71 -0.97 -6.42 1.92
N VAL A 72 0.11 -6.91 2.53
CA VAL A 72 0.13 -7.31 3.94
C VAL A 72 1.04 -6.38 4.74
N LEU A 73 0.58 -6.02 5.95
CA LEU A 73 1.37 -5.28 6.93
C LEU A 73 1.75 -6.19 8.09
N ARG A 74 3.04 -6.23 8.41
CA ARG A 74 3.55 -6.78 9.66
C ARG A 74 4.26 -5.66 10.42
N ALA A 75 3.56 -5.11 11.41
CA ALA A 75 4.06 -4.03 12.25
C ALA A 75 3.78 -4.33 13.73
N PRO A 76 4.75 -4.11 14.63
CA PRO A 76 4.51 -4.19 16.07
C PRO A 76 3.65 -3.04 16.60
N ASP A 77 3.56 -1.92 15.87
CA ASP A 77 2.71 -0.78 16.20
C ASP A 77 2.21 -0.11 14.91
N GLN A 78 0.89 -0.09 14.72
CA GLN A 78 0.27 0.52 13.54
C GLN A 78 0.10 2.04 13.69
N ARG A 79 0.23 2.58 14.90
CA ARG A 79 0.11 4.03 15.18
C ARG A 79 1.42 4.79 14.98
N LEU A 80 2.49 4.09 14.60
CA LEU A 80 3.76 4.72 14.26
C LEU A 80 3.53 5.74 13.14
N LYS A 81 3.84 7.02 13.44
CA LYS A 81 3.70 8.13 12.52
C LYS A 81 4.85 8.14 11.51
N LEU A 82 4.51 8.42 10.26
CA LEU A 82 5.40 8.69 9.15
C LEU A 82 5.19 10.18 8.81
N TYR A 83 6.26 10.96 8.93
CA TYR A 83 6.32 12.39 8.64
C TYR A 83 7.02 12.61 7.30
#